data_AF-A0A953N9G3-F1
#
_entry.id   AF-A0A953N9G3-F1
#
_cell.length_a   1.000
_cell.length_b   1.000
_cell.length_c   1.000
_cell.angle_alpha   90.00
_cell.angle_beta   90.00
_cell.angle_gamma   90.00
#
_symmetry.space_group_name_H-M   'P 1'
#
loop_
_entity.id
_entity.type
_entity.pdbx_description
1 polymer ?
#
loop_
_entity_poly.entity_id
_entity_poly.type
_entity_poly.pdbx_seq_one_letter_code
_entity_poly.pdbx_strand_id
1 'polypeptide(L)' 'MSTQHHTFDAAKFLQDEETIAAYLNMAREDLNPEMLRLATDNIYRARGMKLAAKPIQD' A
#
# COMPACT_ATOMS: atom_id res chain seq x y z
N MET A 1 -7.75 -22.82 -22.07
CA MET A 1 -6.66 -22.21 -21.29
C MET A 1 -7.20 -21.84 -19.93
N SER A 2 -6.54 -22.21 -18.84
CA SER A 2 -6.97 -21.88 -17.48
C SER A 2 -6.20 -20.65 -17.00
N THR A 3 -6.89 -19.55 -16.71
CA THR A 3 -6.27 -18.32 -16.20
C THR A 3 -6.11 -18.41 -14.69
N GLN A 4 -4.90 -18.11 -14.20
CA GLN A 4 -4.63 -18.01 -12.76
C GLN A 4 -4.72 -16.54 -12.32
N HIS A 5 -5.35 -16.27 -11.18
CA HIS A 5 -5.47 -14.94 -10.58
C HIS A 5 -4.80 -14.91 -9.21
N HIS A 6 -4.23 -13.75 -8.84
CA HIS A 6 -3.77 -13.46 -7.49
C HIS A 6 -4.46 -12.21 -6.95
N THR A 7 -4.59 -12.10 -5.63
CA THR A 7 -5.05 -10.86 -4.99
C THR A 7 -4.01 -9.76 -5.17
N PHE A 8 -4.45 -8.55 -5.50
CA PHE A 8 -3.57 -7.38 -5.54
C PHE A 8 -3.36 -6.81 -4.13
N ASP A 9 -2.11 -6.55 -3.77
CA ASP A 9 -1.75 -5.96 -2.47
C ASP A 9 -0.99 -4.66 -2.67
N ALA A 10 -1.71 -3.54 -2.57
CA ALA A 10 -1.16 -2.20 -2.80
C ALA A 10 0.02 -1.88 -1.88
N ALA A 11 0.03 -2.41 -0.64
CA ALA A 11 1.06 -2.12 0.36
C ALA A 11 2.49 -2.47 -0.13
N LYS A 12 2.63 -3.47 -1.01
CA LYS A 12 3.93 -3.89 -1.59
C LYS A 12 4.59 -2.82 -2.46
N PHE A 13 3.81 -1.86 -2.95
CA PHE A 13 4.26 -0.84 -3.88
C PHE A 13 4.44 0.54 -3.21
N LEU A 14 4.01 0.72 -1.95
CA LEU A 14 4.12 1.99 -1.22
C LEU A 14 5.50 2.17 -0.57
N GLN A 15 6.53 2.25 -1.43
CA GLN A 15 7.94 2.18 -1.03
C GLN A 15 8.64 3.53 -0.84
N ASP A 16 7.99 4.62 -1.22
CA ASP A 16 8.54 5.96 -1.13
C ASP A 16 7.41 6.98 -0.92
N GLU A 17 7.78 8.20 -0.52
CA GLU A 17 6.81 9.25 -0.18
C GLU A 17 6.06 9.78 -1.41
N GLU A 18 6.65 9.74 -2.60
CA GLU A 18 5.99 10.17 -3.84
C GLU A 18 4.84 9.23 -4.19
N THR A 19 5.10 7.92 -4.16
CA THR A 19 4.09 6.89 -4.41
C THR A 19 2.98 6.93 -3.35
N ILE A 20 3.34 7.16 -2.08
CA ILE A 20 2.35 7.32 -1.00
C ILE A 20 1.47 8.56 -1.21
N ALA A 21 2.06 9.70 -1.58
CA ALA A 21 1.32 10.93 -1.82
C ALA A 21 0.36 10.80 -3.01
N ALA A 22 0.81 10.19 -4.12
CA ALA A 22 -0.03 9.89 -5.26
C ALA A 22 -1.21 8.99 -4.87
N TYR A 23 -0.95 7.94 -4.09
CA TYR A 23 -1.97 7.01 -3.64
C TYR A 23 -3.02 7.66 -2.72
N LEU A 24 -2.59 8.52 -1.79
CA LEU A 24 -3.50 9.29 -0.93
C LEU A 24 -4.33 10.30 -1.72
N ASN A 25 -3.75 10.98 -2.71
CA ASN A 25 -4.49 11.92 -3.57
C ASN A 25 -5.57 11.20 -4.36
N MET A 26 -5.28 10.05 -4.96
CA MET A 26 -6.28 9.23 -5.65
C MET A 26 -7.41 8.82 -4.71
N ALA A 27 -7.08 8.35 -3.50
CA ALA A 27 -8.10 7.96 -2.51
C ALA A 27 -8.96 9.14 -2.04
N ARG A 28 -8.42 10.36 -2.00
CA ARG A 28 -9.14 11.59 -1.63
C ARG A 28 -10.13 12.04 -2.71
N GLU A 29 -9.83 11.76 -3.97
CA GLU A 29 -10.66 12.13 -5.12
C GLU A 29 -11.76 11.09 -5.41
N ASP A 30 -11.73 9.94 -4.74
CA ASP A 30 -12.73 8.89 -4.89
C ASP A 30 -14.08 9.29 -4.27
N LEU A 31 -15.17 8.87 -4.90
CA LEU A 31 -16.53 9.11 -4.41
C LEU A 31 -16.86 8.24 -3.18
N ASN A 32 -16.13 7.14 -3.00
CA ASN A 32 -16.29 6.27 -1.85
C ASN A 32 -15.39 6.74 -0.68
N PRO A 33 -15.96 7.25 0.42
CA PRO A 33 -15.19 7.75 1.56
C PRO A 33 -14.34 6.66 2.25
N GLU A 34 -14.67 5.38 2.09
CA GLU A 34 -13.88 4.28 2.64
C GLU A 34 -12.50 4.14 1.97
N MET A 35 -12.30 4.73 0.79
CA MET A 35 -11.03 4.65 0.07
C MET A 35 -9.89 5.35 0.80
N LEU A 36 -10.16 6.46 1.48
CA LEU A 36 -9.17 7.13 2.33
C LEU A 36 -8.74 6.24 3.51
N ARG A 37 -9.70 5.54 4.12
CA ARG A 37 -9.42 4.60 5.22
C ARG A 37 -8.57 3.43 4.73
N LEU A 38 -8.98 2.81 3.62
CA LEU A 38 -8.24 1.71 2.99
C LEU A 38 -6.81 2.13 2.60
N ALA A 39 -6.65 3.32 2.02
CA ALA A 39 -5.34 3.84 1.65
C ALA A 39 -4.44 4.02 2.88
N THR A 40 -5.00 4.55 3.96
CA THR A 40 -4.30 4.72 5.24
C THR A 40 -3.85 3.37 5.82
N ASP A 41 -4.73 2.36 5.83
CA ASP A 41 -4.39 0.99 6.28
C ASP A 41 -3.24 0.39 5.46
N ASN A 42 -3.26 0.57 4.14
CA ASN A 42 -2.22 0.10 3.24
C ASN A 42 -0.86 0.76 3.52
N ILE A 43 -0.85 2.06 3.82
CA ILE A 43 0.37 2.80 4.18
C ILE A 43 0.95 2.28 5.49
N TYR A 44 0.12 2.06 6.51
CA TYR A 44 0.57 1.48 7.77
C TYR A 44 1.19 0.10 7.57
N ARG A 45 0.55 -0.77 6.77
CA ARG A 45 1.09 -2.09 6.43
C ARG A 45 2.42 -1.98 5.68
N ALA A 46 2.52 -1.11 4.68
CA ALA A 46 3.75 -0.91 3.91
C ALA A 46 4.94 -0.47 4.79
N ARG A 47 4.69 0.43 5.75
CA ARG A 47 5.69 0.86 6.73
C ARG A 47 6.13 -0.29 7.64
N GLY A 48 5.18 -1.10 8.12
CA GLY A 48 5.47 -2.31 8.90
C GLY A 48 6.31 -3.33 8.12
N MET A 49 6.00 -3.56 6.84
CA MET A 49 6.76 -4.45 5.96
C MET A 49 8.21 -3.99 5.77
N LYS A 50 8.45 -2.68 5.60
CA LYS A 50 9.82 -2.13 5.50
C LYS A 50 10.63 -2.33 6.78
N LEU A 51 10.01 -2.19 7.94
CA LEU A 51 10.68 -2.42 9.22
C LEU A 51 11.08 -3.89 9.38
N ALA A 52 10.18 -4.80 9.01
CA ALA A 52 10.46 -6.24 9.04
C ALA A 52 11.55 -6.68 8.06
N ALA A 53 11.73 -5.95 6.95
CA ALA A 53 12.76 -6.23 5.96
C ALA A 53 14.16 -5.70 6.33
N LYS A 54 14.32 -4.94 7.43
CA LYS A 54 15.65 -4.52 7.88
C LYS A 54 16.44 -5.75 8.38
N PRO A 55 17.69 -5.95 7.93
CA PRO A 55 18.52 -7.02 8.46
C PRO A 55 18.73 -6.80 9.96
N ILE A 56 18.65 -7.90 10.72
CA ILE A 56 19.05 -7.94 12.12
C ILE A 56 20.55 -7.60 12.14
N GLN A 57 20.92 -6.49 12.75
CA GLN A 57 22.32 -6.10 12.89
C GLN A 57 22.92 -6.95 14.02
N ASP A 58 23.94 -7.76 13.69
CA ASP A 58 24.80 -8.48 14.65
C ASP A 58 25.79 -7.54 15.34
#